data_AF-A0A857KG14-F1
#
_entry.id   AF-A0A857KG14-F1
#
_cell.length_a   1.000
_cell.length_b   1.000
_cell.length_c   1.000
_cell.angle_alpha   90.00
_cell.angle_beta   90.00
_cell.angle_gamma   90.00
#
_symmetry.space_group_name_H-M   'P 1'
#
loop_
_entity.id
_entity.type
_entity.pdbx_description
1 polymer ?
#
loop_
_entity_poly.entity_id
_entity_poly.type
_entity_poly.pdbx_seq_one_letter_code
_entity_poly.pdbx_strand_id
1 'polypeptide(L)'
;MSALMADPPRVMRIVASSAFPMQRMVVGFIQGLLIEEEAAGRIELPVDARALAYGICRLMEGFLYADLVAGESIDMDRATTVLELLVPNDGQ
;
A
#
# COMPACT_ATOMS: atom_id res chain seq x y z
N MET A 1 16.13 3.46 -16.74
CA MET A 1 15.71 2.48 -15.71
C MET A 1 16.81 1.46 -15.34
N SER A 2 17.92 1.33 -16.08
CA SER A 2 18.97 0.32 -15.79
C SER A 2 19.96 0.71 -14.68
N ALA A 3 20.22 2.00 -14.46
CA ALA A 3 21.17 2.44 -13.42
C ALA A 3 20.64 2.28 -11.99
N LEU A 4 19.31 2.25 -11.81
CA LEU A 4 18.69 2.12 -10.49
C LEU A 4 18.89 0.70 -9.94
N MET A 5 18.72 -0.33 -10.78
CA MET A 5 18.91 -1.74 -10.43
C MET A 5 20.34 -2.14 -10.04
N ALA A 6 21.33 -1.26 -10.26
CA ALA A 6 22.74 -1.56 -9.96
C ALA A 6 23.05 -1.55 -8.45
N ASP A 7 22.18 -0.95 -7.62
CA ASP A 7 22.33 -0.89 -6.15
C ASP A 7 20.97 -1.13 -5.48
N PRO A 8 20.50 -2.40 -5.41
CA PRO A 8 19.20 -2.77 -4.86
C PRO A 8 18.89 -2.17 -3.46
N PRO A 9 19.82 -2.17 -2.49
CA PRO A 9 19.59 -1.53 -1.19
C PRO A 9 19.31 -0.02 -1.28
N ARG A 10 19.96 0.68 -2.23
CA ARG A 10 19.74 2.11 -2.43
C ARG A 10 18.40 2.40 -3.10
N VAL A 11 17.96 1.56 -4.03
CA VAL A 11 16.60 1.61 -4.59
C VAL A 11 15.58 1.45 -3.48
N MET A 12 15.76 0.43 -2.64
CA MET A 12 14.83 0.15 -1.55
C MET A 12 14.72 1.32 -0.58
N ARG A 13 15.84 1.96 -0.23
CA ARG A 13 15.84 3.19 0.59
C ARG A 13 15.08 4.35 -0.05
N ILE A 14 15.12 4.49 -1.37
CA ILE A 14 14.42 5.57 -2.09
C ILE A 14 12.92 5.26 -2.16
N VAL A 15 12.58 4.02 -2.44
CA VAL A 15 11.20 3.56 -2.64
C VAL A 15 10.44 3.44 -1.31
N ALA A 16 11.08 2.92 -0.26
CA ALA A 16 10.49 2.82 1.09
C ALA A 16 10.47 4.16 1.85
N SER A 17 11.12 5.19 1.30
CA SER A 17 11.19 6.50 1.92
C SER A 17 9.91 7.30 1.68
N SER A 18 9.29 7.75 2.77
CA SER A 18 8.15 8.69 2.79
C SER A 18 8.43 10.03 2.09
N ALA A 19 9.70 10.33 1.78
CA ALA A 19 10.08 11.51 1.03
C ALA A 19 9.77 11.41 -0.48
N PHE A 20 9.51 10.21 -1.03
CA PHE A 20 9.26 10.07 -2.46
C PHE A 20 7.89 10.67 -2.85
N PRO A 21 7.83 11.61 -3.82
CA PRO A 21 6.57 12.28 -4.18
C PRO A 21 5.46 11.32 -4.61
N MET A 22 5.80 10.20 -5.25
CA MET A 22 4.84 9.17 -5.66
C MET A 22 4.15 8.53 -4.47
N GLN A 23 4.84 8.32 -3.35
CA GLN A 23 4.23 7.74 -2.16
C GLN A 23 3.13 8.65 -1.61
N ARG A 24 3.35 9.97 -1.59
CA ARG A 24 2.31 10.94 -1.19
C ARG A 24 1.12 10.94 -2.14
N MET A 25 1.37 10.83 -3.45
CA MET A 25 0.30 10.78 -4.45
C MET A 25 -0.56 9.53 -4.29
N VAL A 26 0.07 8.35 -4.16
CA VAL A 26 -0.65 7.08 -4.01
C VAL A 26 -1.43 7.03 -2.69
N VAL A 27 -0.81 7.45 -1.57
CA VAL A 27 -1.53 7.53 -0.29
C VAL A 27 -2.71 8.49 -0.37
N GLY A 28 -2.53 9.67 -1.00
CA GLY A 28 -3.62 10.64 -1.17
C GLY A 28 -4.76 10.12 -2.03
N PHE A 29 -4.45 9.36 -3.09
CA PHE A 29 -5.45 8.71 -3.93
C PHE A 29 -6.27 7.67 -3.15
N ILE A 30 -5.60 6.75 -2.44
CA ILE A 30 -6.28 5.72 -1.65
C ILE A 30 -7.10 6.36 -0.52
N GLN A 31 -6.55 7.39 0.15
CA GLN A 31 -7.29 8.14 1.17
C GLN A 31 -8.57 8.75 0.59
N GLY A 32 -8.52 9.32 -0.61
CA GLY A 32 -9.69 9.87 -1.29
C GLY A 32 -10.78 8.82 -1.52
N LEU A 33 -10.38 7.62 -1.99
CA LEU A 33 -11.30 6.50 -2.18
C LEU A 33 -11.94 6.08 -0.85
N LEU A 34 -11.15 5.89 0.21
CA LEU A 34 -11.68 5.49 1.52
C LEU A 34 -12.69 6.50 2.07
N ILE A 35 -12.45 7.80 1.90
CA ILE A 35 -13.39 8.86 2.30
C ILE A 35 -14.68 8.78 1.48
N GLU A 36 -14.59 8.55 0.17
CA GLU A 36 -15.76 8.43 -0.71
C GLU A 36 -16.62 7.22 -0.34
N GLU A 37 -16.00 6.07 -0.10
CA GLU A 37 -16.67 4.83 0.29
C GLU A 37 -17.33 4.92 1.67
N GLU A 38 -16.63 5.50 2.65
CA GLU A 38 -17.16 5.74 4.01
C GLU A 38 -18.33 6.75 3.98
N ALA A 39 -18.19 7.86 3.24
CA ALA A 39 -19.25 8.85 3.09
C ALA A 39 -20.49 8.28 2.39
N ALA A 40 -20.31 7.28 1.52
CA ALA A 40 -21.41 6.56 0.89
C ALA A 40 -22.02 5.45 1.78
N GLY A 41 -21.48 5.23 2.98
CA GLY A 41 -21.94 4.19 3.91
C GLY A 41 -21.68 2.76 3.42
N ARG A 42 -20.69 2.56 2.54
CA ARG A 42 -20.34 1.24 1.99
C ARG A 42 -19.33 0.50 2.85
N ILE A 43 -18.53 1.23 3.63
CA ILE A 43 -17.52 0.70 4.54
C ILE A 43 -17.55 1.48 5.86
N GLU A 44 -17.21 0.83 6.95
CA GLU A 44 -16.87 1.47 8.22
C GLU A 44 -15.35 1.44 8.39
N LEU A 45 -14.72 2.61 8.53
CA LEU A 45 -13.28 2.67 8.69
C LEU A 45 -12.88 2.39 10.15
N PRO A 46 -12.03 1.38 10.42
CA PRO A 46 -11.60 1.05 11.77
C PRO A 46 -10.63 2.10 12.38
N VAL A 47 -10.06 2.96 11.53
CA VAL A 47 -9.14 4.06 11.87
C VAL A 47 -9.33 5.19 10.86
N ASP A 48 -8.72 6.35 11.06
CA ASP A 48 -8.83 7.45 10.09
C ASP A 48 -8.33 7.05 8.70
N ALA A 49 -9.01 7.55 7.66
CA ALA A 49 -8.74 7.21 6.26
C ALA A 49 -7.28 7.40 5.84
N ARG A 50 -6.58 8.38 6.43
CA ARG A 50 -5.17 8.64 6.11
C ARG A 50 -4.27 7.56 6.70
N ALA A 51 -4.49 7.17 7.95
CA ALA A 51 -3.76 6.08 8.59
C ALA A 51 -3.99 4.75 7.84
N LEU A 52 -5.23 4.44 7.47
CA LEU A 52 -5.53 3.23 6.71
C LEU A 52 -4.89 3.25 5.32
N ALA A 53 -5.01 4.36 4.57
CA ALA A 53 -4.37 4.51 3.26
C ALA A 53 -2.84 4.32 3.33
N TYR A 54 -2.20 4.90 4.35
CA TYR A 54 -0.76 4.70 4.57
C TYR A 54 -0.43 3.24 4.85
N GLY A 55 -1.20 2.57 5.71
CA GLY A 55 -1.03 1.15 6.03
C GLY A 55 -1.18 0.25 4.80
N ILE A 56 -2.22 0.48 3.99
CA ILE A 56 -2.47 -0.24 2.73
C ILE A 56 -1.28 -0.10 1.78
N CYS A 57 -0.79 1.13 1.57
CA CYS A 57 0.40 1.36 0.73
C CYS A 57 1.61 0.57 1.23
N ARG A 58 1.91 0.60 2.54
CA ARG A 58 3.06 -0.11 3.11
C ARG A 58 2.93 -1.62 3.01
N LEU A 59 1.71 -2.13 3.16
CA LEU A 59 1.43 -3.55 2.98
C LEU A 59 1.68 -3.96 1.53
N MET A 60 1.08 -3.24 0.58
CA MET A 60 1.27 -3.49 -0.86
C MET A 60 2.74 -3.39 -1.28
N GLU A 61 3.48 -2.39 -0.78
CA GLU A 61 4.92 -2.23 -1.02
C GLU A 61 5.72 -3.43 -0.47
N GLY A 62 5.34 -3.97 0.69
CA GLY A 62 5.98 -5.16 1.26
C GLY A 62 5.87 -6.39 0.37
N PHE A 63 4.72 -6.58 -0.28
CA PHE A 63 4.52 -7.67 -1.25
C PHE A 63 5.19 -7.38 -2.59
N LEU A 64 5.08 -6.14 -3.10
CA LEU A 64 5.61 -5.73 -4.39
C LEU A 64 7.14 -5.81 -4.45
N TYR A 65 7.82 -5.63 -3.31
CA TYR A 65 9.27 -5.69 -3.19
C TYR A 65 9.77 -6.91 -2.41
N ALA A 66 8.95 -7.94 -2.23
CA ALA A 66 9.30 -9.13 -1.45
C ALA A 66 10.58 -9.82 -1.98
N ASP A 67 10.76 -9.84 -3.30
CA ASP A 67 11.95 -10.38 -3.96
C ASP A 67 13.20 -9.55 -3.68
N LEU A 68 13.05 -8.23 -3.70
CA LEU A 68 14.10 -7.26 -3.50
C LEU A 68 14.54 -7.15 -2.03
N VAL A 69 13.58 -7.31 -1.10
CA VAL A 69 13.78 -7.11 0.35
C VAL A 69 14.15 -8.41 1.06
N ALA A 70 13.44 -9.49 0.75
CA ALA A 70 13.52 -10.75 1.48
C ALA A 70 14.00 -11.92 0.60
N GLY A 71 14.16 -11.72 -0.71
CA GLY A 71 14.44 -12.81 -1.64
C GLY A 71 13.25 -13.75 -1.83
N GLU A 72 12.05 -13.31 -1.45
CA GLU A 72 10.82 -14.10 -1.52
C GLU A 72 10.08 -13.83 -2.84
N SER A 73 9.29 -14.80 -3.32
CA SER A 73 8.46 -14.57 -4.50
C SER A 73 7.35 -13.56 -4.20
N ILE A 74 7.11 -12.63 -5.12
CA ILE A 74 5.95 -11.73 -5.06
C ILE A 74 4.65 -12.56 -5.06
N ASP A 75 3.81 -12.35 -4.05
CA ASP A 75 2.51 -13.02 -3.86
C ASP A 75 1.41 -11.96 -3.73
N MET A 76 0.93 -11.46 -4.88
CA MET A 76 -0.10 -10.41 -4.93
C MET A 76 -1.49 -10.95 -4.54
N ASP A 77 -1.73 -12.25 -4.69
CA ASP A 77 -2.97 -12.88 -4.27
C ASP A 77 -3.09 -12.81 -2.75
N ARG A 78 -2.03 -13.16 -2.03
CA ARG A 78 -1.97 -12.99 -0.57
C ARG A 78 -2.08 -11.53 -0.15
N ALA A 79 -1.44 -10.62 -0.89
CA ALA A 79 -1.56 -9.18 -0.63
C ALA A 79 -3.03 -8.73 -0.67
N THR A 80 -3.77 -9.22 -1.67
CA THR A 80 -5.20 -8.92 -1.86
C THR A 80 -6.05 -9.49 -0.73
N THR A 81 -5.84 -10.76 -0.34
CA THR A 81 -6.54 -11.37 0.81
C THR A 81 -6.31 -10.57 2.09
N VAL A 82 -5.08 -10.11 2.36
CA VAL A 82 -4.83 -9.32 3.57
C VAL A 82 -5.48 -7.94 3.47
N LEU A 83 -5.52 -7.33 2.28
CA LEU A 83 -6.21 -6.06 2.07
C LEU A 83 -7.72 -6.16 2.33
N GLU A 84 -8.36 -7.24 1.85
CA GLU A 84 -9.79 -7.52 2.11
C GLU A 84 -10.10 -7.65 3.60
N LEU A 85 -9.16 -8.16 4.40
CA LEU A 85 -9.32 -8.24 5.86
C LEU A 85 -9.17 -6.87 6.57
N LEU A 86 -8.49 -5.90 5.94
CA LEU A 86 -8.24 -4.58 6.52
C LEU A 86 -9.34 -3.56 6.21
N VAL A 87 -10.14 -3.81 5.19
CA VAL A 87 -11.29 -2.97 4.82
C VAL A 87 -12.55 -3.81 5.05
N PRO A 88 -13.18 -3.72 6.25
CA PRO A 88 -14.43 -4.39 6.51
C PRO A 88 -15.45 -3.94 5.47
N ASN A 89 -16.07 -4.91 4.80
CA ASN A 89 -17.16 -4.68 3.89
C ASN A 89 -18.43 -5.12 4.63
N ASP A 90 -19.32 -4.18 4.95
CA ASP A 90 -20.57 -4.48 5.67
C ASP A 90 -21.62 -5.15 4.76
N GLY A 91 -21.18 -5.71 3.63
CA GLY A 91 -22.00 -6.47 2.69
C GLY A 91 -22.37 -7.86 3.19
N GLN A 92 -23.13 -7.92 4.29
CA GLN A 92 -24.03 -9.03 4.62
C GLN A 92 -25.31 -8.52 5.28
#